data_AF-A0A0F8YLJ1-F1
#
_entry.id   AF-A0A0F8YLJ1-F1
#
_cell.length_a   1.000
_cell.length_b   1.000
_cell.length_c   1.000
_cell.angle_alpha   90.00
_cell.angle_beta   90.00
_cell.angle_gamma   90.00
#
_symmetry.space_group_name_H-M   'P 1'
#
loop_
_entity.id
_entity.type
_entity.pdbx_description
1 polymer ?
#
loop_
_entity_poly.entity_id
_entity_poly.type
_entity_poly.pdbx_seq_one_letter_code
_entity_poly.pdbx_strand_id
1 'polypeptide(L)'
;VEEAYRGLLMVGRYPIAVLHLRLPLEEVDVNVHPTKAEVRFRDESAVFGAVQRAVRTALLETAPVAVATAAPTAPFDLSPQPSAAPLWEHARALDRRQAMPTGRQAEAGPGLSTPAETLPALRVIGQFGSTYVIAEGPDGMYLIDQHAAHERVLYERFCRQRLERAPEVQALLEPLALELSPPRRALLAEQEELLREHGFAVEPFGPDESGYLVRALPASLAGSDPRQAVASFLDMMLEEGEGDRRDRVAMSLACHGAIRAGKTLSQEEMRELVVQLEGSEAPNSCPHGRPTMIHMSAELLARQFGRR
;
A
#
# COMPACT_ATOMS: atom_id res chain seq x y z
N VAL A 1 6.14 -10.13 13.71
CA VAL A 1 6.62 -8.77 13.36
C VAL A 1 6.40 -8.49 11.89
N GLU A 2 6.90 -9.34 10.99
CA GLU A 2 6.65 -9.23 9.53
C GLU A 2 5.17 -9.05 9.20
N GLU A 3 4.32 -9.85 9.83
CA GLU A 3 2.87 -9.75 9.69
C GLU A 3 2.30 -8.36 10.05
N ALA A 4 2.89 -7.66 11.01
CA ALA A 4 2.45 -6.31 11.40
C ALA A 4 2.86 -5.24 10.37
N TYR A 5 3.88 -5.52 9.56
CA TYR A 5 4.34 -4.68 8.45
C TYR A 5 3.62 -4.98 7.13
N ARG A 6 2.66 -5.91 7.13
CA ARG A 6 1.91 -6.30 5.93
C ARG A 6 1.24 -5.05 5.33
N GLY A 7 1.58 -4.78 4.08
CA GLY A 7 1.12 -3.61 3.34
C GLY A 7 1.61 -2.25 3.85
N LEU A 8 2.68 -2.25 4.66
CA LEU A 8 3.42 -1.06 5.08
C LEU A 8 4.89 -1.09 4.62
N LEU A 9 5.39 -2.27 4.24
CA LEU A 9 6.78 -2.50 3.82
C LEU A 9 6.86 -2.92 2.34
N MET A 10 7.84 -2.38 1.61
CA MET A 10 8.08 -2.77 0.22
C MET A 10 8.48 -4.23 0.08
N VAL A 11 8.03 -4.87 -1.01
CA VAL A 11 8.42 -6.23 -1.39
C VAL A 11 9.94 -6.37 -1.44
N GLY A 12 10.47 -7.44 -0.84
CA GLY A 12 11.91 -7.72 -0.79
C GLY A 12 12.67 -7.02 0.35
N ARG A 13 11.97 -6.31 1.24
CA ARG A 13 12.54 -5.77 2.49
C ARG A 13 12.10 -6.61 3.69
N TYR A 14 12.92 -6.63 4.73
CA TYR A 14 12.65 -7.34 5.98
C TYR A 14 12.73 -6.36 7.15
N PRO A 15 11.77 -6.39 8.09
CA PRO A 15 11.80 -5.54 9.27
C PRO A 15 12.86 -6.01 10.25
N ILE A 16 13.58 -5.06 10.84
CA ILE A 16 14.48 -5.32 11.99
C ILE A 16 13.78 -4.73 13.21
N ALA A 17 13.58 -5.54 14.25
CA ALA A 17 12.92 -5.11 15.47
C ALA A 17 13.63 -5.66 16.70
N VAL A 18 13.66 -4.85 17.76
CA VAL A 18 13.99 -5.28 19.12
C VAL A 18 12.74 -5.06 19.94
N LEU A 19 12.20 -6.14 20.51
CA LEU A 19 10.96 -6.11 21.27
C LEU A 19 11.25 -6.39 22.75
N HIS A 20 10.58 -5.64 23.62
CA HIS A 20 10.62 -5.87 25.06
C HIS A 20 9.27 -6.40 25.52
N LEU A 21 9.22 -7.70 25.87
CA LEU A 21 8.00 -8.39 26.28
C LEU A 21 7.93 -8.51 27.81
N ARG A 22 6.76 -8.26 28.39
CA ARG A 22 6.46 -8.50 29.81
C ARG A 22 5.33 -9.51 29.90
N LEU A 23 5.59 -10.63 30.57
CA LEU A 23 4.64 -11.72 30.79
C LEU A 23 4.97 -12.47 32.09
N PRO A 24 3.98 -13.15 32.70
CA PRO A 24 4.21 -14.01 33.86
C PRO A 24 5.22 -15.12 33.56
N LEU A 25 6.11 -15.43 34.52
CA LEU A 25 7.16 -16.45 34.37
C LEU A 25 6.60 -17.86 34.10
N GLU A 26 5.36 -18.12 34.52
CA GLU A 26 4.65 -19.39 34.32
C GLU A 26 4.17 -19.61 32.88
N GLU A 27 4.20 -18.57 32.04
CA GLU A 27 3.83 -18.65 30.62
C GLU A 27 5.06 -18.85 29.71
N VAL A 28 6.26 -18.97 30.28
CA VAL A 28 7.51 -19.11 29.55
C VAL A 28 8.24 -20.37 29.97
N ASP A 29 8.49 -21.26 29.02
CA ASP A 29 9.40 -22.37 29.18
C ASP A 29 10.81 -21.97 28.69
N VAL A 30 11.76 -21.95 29.61
CA VAL A 30 13.17 -21.61 29.34
C VAL A 30 14.04 -22.84 29.06
N ASN A 31 13.52 -24.06 29.19
CA ASN A 31 14.29 -25.30 29.03
C ASN A 31 14.41 -25.78 27.57
N VAL A 32 14.14 -24.90 26.60
CA VAL A 32 14.11 -25.24 25.18
C VAL A 32 15.48 -25.19 24.52
N HIS A 33 16.39 -24.34 25.02
CA HIS A 33 17.73 -24.18 24.46
C HIS A 33 18.82 -24.20 25.56
N PRO A 34 19.98 -24.86 25.34
CA PRO A 34 21.04 -24.98 26.36
C PRO A 34 21.56 -23.63 26.88
N THR A 35 21.64 -22.62 26.01
CA THR A 35 22.07 -21.26 26.36
C THR A 35 20.93 -20.34 26.80
N LYS A 36 19.68 -20.82 26.83
CA LYS A 36 18.46 -20.01 27.07
C LYS A 36 18.34 -18.78 26.16
N ALA A 37 18.95 -18.85 24.97
CA ALA A 37 18.82 -17.81 23.94
C ALA A 37 17.43 -17.81 23.30
N GLU A 38 16.73 -18.93 23.39
CA GLU A 38 15.36 -19.12 22.91
C GLU A 38 14.49 -19.64 24.06
N VAL A 39 13.26 -19.17 24.09
CA VAL A 39 12.24 -19.58 25.06
C VAL A 39 10.98 -19.94 24.30
N ARG A 40 10.17 -20.83 24.88
CA ARG A 40 8.87 -21.22 24.31
C ARG A 40 7.76 -20.64 25.13
N PHE A 41 6.76 -20.09 24.47
CA PHE A 41 5.57 -19.57 25.14
C PHE A 41 4.56 -20.68 25.34
N ARG A 42 3.88 -20.67 26.48
CA ARG A 42 2.77 -21.59 26.77
C ARG A 42 1.58 -21.33 25.85
N ASP A 43 1.29 -20.06 25.56
CA ASP A 43 0.30 -19.62 24.56
C ASP A 43 0.97 -18.74 23.50
N GLU A 44 1.51 -19.41 22.47
CA GLU A 44 2.19 -18.75 21.35
C GLU A 44 1.23 -17.82 20.56
N SER A 45 -0.05 -18.19 20.44
CA SER A 45 -1.06 -17.43 19.71
C SER A 45 -1.39 -16.11 20.39
N ALA A 46 -1.53 -16.12 21.73
CA ALA A 46 -1.79 -14.91 22.50
C ALA A 46 -0.63 -13.92 22.41
N VAL A 47 0.61 -14.41 22.56
CA VAL A 47 1.83 -13.59 22.43
C VAL A 47 1.96 -13.05 21.00
N PHE A 48 1.75 -13.90 19.98
CA PHE A 48 1.78 -13.47 18.58
C PHE A 48 0.79 -12.35 18.32
N GLY A 49 -0.48 -12.52 18.70
CA GLY A 49 -1.52 -11.51 18.49
C GLY A 49 -1.24 -10.21 19.24
N ALA A 50 -0.71 -10.29 20.47
CA ALA A 50 -0.34 -9.11 21.24
C ALA A 50 0.81 -8.34 20.59
N VAL A 51 1.87 -9.04 20.16
CA VAL A 51 3.02 -8.44 19.47
C VAL A 51 2.60 -7.85 18.12
N GLN A 52 1.82 -8.59 17.33
CA GLN A 52 1.33 -8.12 16.03
C GLN A 52 0.52 -6.82 16.19
N ARG A 53 -0.43 -6.78 17.13
CA ARG A 53 -1.23 -5.59 17.40
C ARG A 53 -0.36 -4.42 17.87
N ALA A 54 0.50 -4.64 18.88
CA ALA A 54 1.35 -3.59 19.42
C ALA A 54 2.29 -2.99 18.37
N VAL A 55 2.95 -3.84 17.56
CA VAL A 55 3.82 -3.39 16.48
C VAL A 55 3.00 -2.67 15.40
N ARG A 56 1.85 -3.20 15.00
CA ARG A 56 1.02 -2.56 13.97
C ARG A 56 0.50 -1.20 14.43
N THR A 57 0.02 -1.08 15.66
CA THR A 57 -0.39 0.19 16.26
C THR A 57 0.76 1.19 16.26
N ALA A 58 1.93 0.79 16.76
CA ALA A 58 3.11 1.66 16.76
C ALA A 58 3.53 2.09 15.34
N LEU A 59 3.45 1.19 14.35
CA LEU A 59 3.78 1.52 12.96
C LEU A 59 2.80 2.50 12.35
N LEU A 60 1.50 2.38 12.63
CA LEU A 60 0.48 3.30 12.14
C LEU A 60 0.62 4.67 12.83
N GLU A 61 0.88 4.68 14.14
CA GLU A 61 1.11 5.90 14.93
C GLU A 61 2.42 6.61 14.56
N THR A 62 3.45 5.86 14.14
CA THR A 62 4.76 6.45 13.85
C THR A 62 5.01 6.57 12.35
N ALA A 63 4.09 6.12 11.48
CA ALA A 63 4.28 6.04 10.03
C ALA A 63 4.80 7.38 9.50
N PRO A 64 6.11 7.53 9.26
CA PRO A 64 6.67 8.84 8.99
C PRO A 64 6.21 9.23 7.60
N VAL A 65 5.58 10.40 7.47
CA VAL A 65 5.46 11.01 6.14
C VAL A 65 6.88 11.16 5.62
N ALA A 66 7.15 10.67 4.41
CA ALA A 66 8.49 10.74 3.86
C ALA A 66 8.91 12.21 3.80
N VAL A 67 9.80 12.62 4.70
CA VAL A 67 10.34 13.98 4.70
C VAL A 67 11.35 14.01 3.56
N ALA A 68 11.24 15.02 2.69
CA ALA A 68 12.26 15.26 1.70
C ALA A 68 13.58 15.60 2.40
N THR A 69 14.43 14.60 2.64
CA THR A 69 15.78 14.83 3.17
C THR A 69 16.58 15.48 2.05
N ALA A 70 16.98 16.73 2.25
CA ALA A 70 17.92 17.39 1.37
C ALA A 70 19.20 16.55 1.32
N ALA A 71 19.53 15.98 0.16
CA ALA A 71 20.85 15.42 -0.06
C ALA A 71 21.88 16.53 0.20
N PRO A 72 23.01 16.25 0.87
CA PRO A 72 24.07 17.24 1.03
C PRO A 72 24.46 17.74 -0.36
N THR A 73 24.29 19.04 -0.57
CA THR A 73 24.69 19.74 -1.80
C THR A 73 26.19 19.62 -1.95
N ALA A 74 26.64 18.62 -2.70
CA ALA A 74 27.96 18.67 -3.30
C ALA A 74 28.01 19.95 -4.17
N PRO A 75 29.13 20.70 -4.19
CA PRO A 75 29.26 21.89 -5.00
C PRO A 75 28.91 21.55 -6.46
N PHE A 76 27.97 22.32 -7.01
CA PHE A 76 27.42 22.15 -8.34
C PHE A 76 28.52 22.39 -9.37
N ASP A 77 29.06 21.31 -9.95
CA ASP A 77 30.03 21.39 -11.04
C ASP A 77 29.28 21.75 -12.33
N LEU A 78 29.51 22.97 -12.84
CA LEU A 78 28.89 23.52 -14.05
C LEU A 78 29.59 23.08 -15.34
N SER A 79 30.34 21.98 -15.34
CA SER A 79 30.90 21.44 -16.56
C SER A 79 29.77 20.90 -17.47
N PRO A 80 29.66 21.38 -18.73
CA PRO A 80 28.58 20.97 -19.63
C PRO A 80 28.74 19.49 -20.00
N GLN A 81 27.91 18.65 -19.39
CA GLN A 81 27.74 17.26 -19.79
C GLN A 81 26.91 17.21 -21.08
N PRO A 82 27.29 16.42 -22.10
CA PRO A 82 26.49 16.29 -23.31
C PRO A 82 25.18 15.58 -22.99
N SER A 83 24.06 16.31 -22.99
CA SER A 83 22.72 15.76 -22.79
C SER A 83 22.14 15.26 -24.11
N ALA A 84 22.13 13.95 -24.30
CA ALA A 84 21.25 13.30 -25.27
C ALA A 84 20.87 11.90 -24.76
N ALA A 85 20.10 11.86 -23.67
CA ALA A 85 19.33 10.69 -23.27
C ALA A 85 18.00 11.18 -22.67
N PRO A 86 16.86 10.57 -23.06
CA PRO A 86 15.55 10.97 -22.56
C PRO A 86 15.42 10.69 -21.05
N LEU A 87 14.73 11.59 -20.34
CA LEU A 87 14.59 11.62 -18.87
C LEU A 87 14.10 10.32 -18.21
N TRP A 88 13.53 9.37 -18.97
CA TRP A 88 13.05 8.09 -18.44
C TRP A 88 14.16 7.03 -18.25
N GLU A 89 15.35 7.19 -18.85
CA GLU A 89 16.50 6.31 -18.57
C GLU A 89 17.12 6.59 -17.20
N HIS A 90 17.01 7.82 -16.68
CA HIS A 90 17.47 8.17 -15.33
C HIS A 90 16.66 7.47 -14.22
N ALA A 91 15.37 7.19 -14.46
CA ALA A 91 14.53 6.45 -13.52
C ALA A 91 15.00 4.99 -13.32
N ARG A 92 15.69 4.41 -14.31
CA ARG A 92 16.25 3.05 -14.23
C ARG A 92 17.68 3.00 -13.65
N ALA A 93 18.42 4.10 -13.69
CA ALA A 93 19.79 4.18 -13.18
C ALA A 93 19.87 4.26 -11.64
N LEU A 94 18.80 4.69 -10.97
CA LEU A 94 18.67 4.66 -9.51
C LEU A 94 18.59 3.24 -8.93
N ASP A 95 18.44 2.22 -9.79
CA ASP A 95 18.33 0.81 -9.40
C ASP A 95 19.70 0.09 -9.34
N ARG A 96 20.80 0.73 -9.81
CA ARG A 96 22.15 0.12 -9.79
C ARG A 96 23.23 1.10 -9.38
N ARG A 97 23.79 0.87 -8.18
CA ARG A 97 24.94 1.50 -7.48
C ARG A 97 24.46 2.46 -6.37
N GLN A 98 24.90 2.38 -5.12
CA GLN A 98 26.12 1.78 -4.57
C GLN A 98 26.00 1.52 -3.07
N ALA A 99 26.87 0.62 -2.60
CA ALA A 99 27.13 0.24 -1.23
C ALA A 99 27.25 1.40 -0.23
N MET A 100 26.83 1.10 1.00
CA MET A 100 26.99 1.91 2.21
C MET A 100 28.45 2.33 2.46
N PRO A 101 28.74 3.61 2.73
CA PRO A 101 29.84 3.96 3.60
C PRO A 101 29.39 3.81 5.04
N THR A 102 30.08 2.95 5.77
CA THR A 102 30.00 2.80 7.22
C THR A 102 30.40 4.10 7.93
N GLY A 103 29.57 4.51 8.90
CA GLY A 103 30.01 5.32 10.05
C GLY A 103 29.69 6.81 9.99
N ARG A 104 28.53 7.18 10.55
CA ARG A 104 28.41 8.38 11.40
C ARG A 104 27.17 8.27 12.28
N GLN A 105 27.37 8.25 13.59
CA GLN A 105 26.29 8.39 14.57
C GLN A 105 25.69 9.80 14.43
N ALA A 106 24.40 9.88 14.15
CA ALA A 106 23.64 11.12 14.21
C ALA A 106 23.04 11.23 15.62
N GLU A 107 23.48 12.23 16.36
CA GLU A 107 22.92 12.59 17.66
C GLU A 107 21.47 13.07 17.49
N ALA A 108 20.56 12.43 18.21
CA ALA A 108 19.16 12.80 18.28
C ALA A 108 18.99 14.09 19.12
N GLY A 109 18.61 15.19 18.47
CA GLY A 109 18.05 16.35 19.16
C GLY A 109 16.60 16.10 19.58
N PRO A 110 16.11 16.68 20.68
CA PRO A 110 14.77 16.45 21.18
C PRO A 110 13.77 17.28 20.35
N GLY A 111 13.32 16.73 19.23
CA GLY A 111 12.18 17.24 18.49
C GLY A 111 10.90 16.61 19.06
N LEU A 112 10.07 17.42 19.69
CA LEU A 112 8.73 17.06 20.16
C LEU A 112 7.93 16.45 19.00
N SER A 113 7.78 15.12 19.02
CA SER A 113 6.85 14.42 18.15
C SER A 113 5.46 14.60 18.74
N THR A 114 4.64 15.41 18.09
CA THR A 114 3.19 15.38 18.31
C THR A 114 2.65 14.00 17.90
N PRO A 115 1.65 13.45 18.60
CA PRO A 115 1.05 12.17 18.24
C PRO A 115 0.49 12.23 16.83
N ALA A 116 0.58 11.12 16.09
CA ALA A 116 -0.14 10.96 14.84
C ALA A 116 -1.64 10.99 15.11
N GLU A 117 -2.22 12.17 14.93
CA GLU A 117 -3.61 12.30 14.56
C GLU A 117 -3.63 12.38 13.03
N THR A 118 -4.56 11.65 12.43
CA THR A 118 -5.07 11.76 11.05
C THR A 118 -4.52 12.92 10.23
N LEU A 119 -4.12 12.65 8.97
CA LEU A 119 -3.63 13.67 8.04
C LEU A 119 -4.38 15.01 8.21
N PRO A 120 -3.67 16.13 8.42
CA PRO A 120 -4.32 17.41 8.67
C PRO A 120 -5.11 17.81 7.43
N ALA A 121 -6.24 18.51 7.59
CA ALA A 121 -7.06 18.92 6.46
C ALA A 121 -6.23 19.64 5.38
N LEU A 122 -6.06 18.98 4.23
CA LEU A 122 -5.20 19.44 3.15
C LEU A 122 -6.00 20.25 2.13
N ARG A 123 -5.48 21.43 1.79
CA ARG A 123 -6.00 22.26 0.71
C ARG A 123 -5.32 21.88 -0.60
N VAL A 124 -6.06 21.27 -1.52
CA VAL A 124 -5.54 20.95 -2.86
C VAL A 124 -5.22 22.23 -3.65
N ILE A 125 -3.97 22.33 -4.10
CA ILE A 125 -3.47 23.41 -4.94
C ILE A 125 -3.66 23.04 -6.42
N GLY A 126 -3.21 21.85 -6.81
CA GLY A 126 -3.32 21.39 -8.20
C GLY A 126 -2.57 20.08 -8.46
N GLN A 127 -2.36 19.77 -9.74
CA GLN A 127 -1.69 18.55 -10.20
C GLN A 127 -0.35 18.89 -10.85
N PHE A 128 0.66 18.04 -10.64
CA PHE A 128 1.96 18.12 -11.29
C PHE A 128 2.24 16.86 -12.11
N GLY A 129 2.60 17.06 -13.38
CA GLY A 129 2.99 15.97 -14.31
C GLY A 129 1.93 14.89 -14.50
N SER A 130 0.64 15.22 -14.32
CA SER A 130 -0.50 14.27 -14.34
C SER A 130 -0.30 13.01 -13.48
N THR A 131 0.52 13.13 -12.42
CA THR A 131 0.95 12.01 -11.57
C THR A 131 0.87 12.35 -10.09
N TYR A 132 1.14 13.61 -9.74
CA TYR A 132 1.19 14.04 -8.34
C TYR A 132 0.13 15.10 -8.07
N VAL A 133 -0.52 15.00 -6.92
CA VAL A 133 -1.37 16.05 -6.37
C VAL A 133 -0.54 16.88 -5.39
N ILE A 134 -0.59 18.20 -5.52
CA ILE A 134 0.05 19.14 -4.60
C ILE A 134 -1.02 19.68 -3.67
N ALA A 135 -0.77 19.60 -2.37
CA ALA A 135 -1.64 20.15 -1.35
C ALA A 135 -0.86 20.98 -0.31
N GLU A 136 -1.55 21.96 0.28
CA GLU A 136 -1.09 22.80 1.39
C GLU A 136 -1.74 22.30 2.67
N GLY A 137 -0.94 22.12 3.73
CA GLY A 137 -1.41 21.81 5.07
C GLY A 137 -0.76 22.73 6.12
N PRO A 138 -1.14 22.61 7.40
CA PRO A 138 -0.65 23.49 8.47
C PRO A 138 0.89 23.46 8.62
N ASP A 139 1.51 22.31 8.38
CA ASP A 139 2.94 22.10 8.58
C ASP A 139 3.79 22.34 7.32
N GLY A 140 3.18 22.64 6.17
CA GLY A 140 3.88 22.88 4.91
C GLY A 140 3.18 22.31 3.68
N MET A 141 3.98 21.94 2.67
CA MET A 141 3.48 21.42 1.39
C MET A 141 3.55 19.89 1.36
N TYR A 142 2.53 19.28 0.79
CA TYR A 142 2.40 17.84 0.60
C TYR A 142 2.38 17.51 -0.89
N LEU A 143 3.24 16.58 -1.30
CA LEU A 143 3.26 16.01 -2.64
C LEU A 143 2.74 14.57 -2.56
N ILE A 144 1.61 14.31 -3.18
CA ILE A 144 0.87 13.05 -3.06
C ILE A 144 0.94 12.32 -4.40
N ASP A 145 1.41 11.08 -4.40
CA ASP A 145 1.36 10.20 -5.57
C ASP A 145 -0.10 9.75 -5.77
N GLN A 146 -0.73 10.21 -6.86
CA GLN A 146 -2.16 9.96 -7.08
C GLN A 146 -2.50 8.47 -7.26
N HIS A 147 -1.56 7.69 -7.81
CA HIS A 147 -1.76 6.28 -8.07
C HIS A 147 -1.64 5.50 -6.76
N ALA A 148 -0.54 5.69 -6.03
CA ALA A 148 -0.30 5.03 -4.75
C ALA A 148 -1.37 5.41 -3.70
N ALA A 149 -1.81 6.67 -3.68
CA ALA A 149 -2.91 7.14 -2.85
C ALA A 149 -4.22 6.43 -3.18
N HIS A 150 -4.58 6.33 -4.47
CA HIS A 150 -5.83 5.68 -4.86
C HIS A 150 -5.79 4.16 -4.59
N GLU A 151 -4.64 3.51 -4.76
CA GLU A 151 -4.46 2.11 -4.34
C GLU A 151 -4.77 1.91 -2.85
N ARG A 152 -4.24 2.79 -1.97
CA ARG A 152 -4.51 2.74 -0.53
C ARG A 152 -6.00 2.87 -0.22
N VAL A 153 -6.64 3.88 -0.80
CA VAL A 153 -8.07 4.15 -0.61
C VAL A 153 -8.92 2.96 -1.06
N LEU A 154 -8.64 2.38 -2.23
CA LEU A 154 -9.39 1.23 -2.74
C LEU A 154 -9.17 -0.02 -1.90
N TYR A 155 -7.93 -0.30 -1.51
CA TYR A 155 -7.59 -1.45 -0.68
C TYR A 155 -8.36 -1.43 0.64
N GLU A 156 -8.33 -0.30 1.36
CA GLU A 156 -9.04 -0.19 2.64
C GLU A 156 -10.55 -0.23 2.46
N ARG A 157 -11.07 0.31 1.36
CA ARG A 157 -12.49 0.17 1.00
C ARG A 157 -12.86 -1.31 0.81
N PHE A 158 -12.07 -2.08 0.08
CA PHE A 158 -12.31 -3.52 -0.09
C PHE A 158 -12.22 -4.27 1.24
N CYS A 159 -11.23 -3.96 2.08
CA CYS A 159 -11.13 -4.56 3.41
C CYS A 159 -12.38 -4.27 4.26
N ARG A 160 -12.88 -3.01 4.25
CA ARG A 160 -14.08 -2.60 4.97
C ARG A 160 -15.34 -3.31 4.45
N GLN A 161 -15.58 -3.28 3.15
CA GLN A 161 -16.73 -3.93 2.51
C GLN A 161 -16.77 -5.43 2.79
N ARG A 162 -15.60 -6.10 2.81
CA ARG A 162 -15.48 -7.50 3.18
C ARG A 162 -15.88 -7.75 4.64
N LEU A 163 -15.39 -6.93 5.58
CA LEU A 163 -15.73 -7.04 7.01
C LEU A 163 -17.23 -6.82 7.24
N GLU A 164 -17.83 -5.87 6.53
CA GLU A 164 -19.26 -5.53 6.60
C GLU A 164 -20.15 -6.47 5.77
N ARG A 165 -19.55 -7.36 4.95
CA ARG A 165 -20.24 -8.24 3.98
C ARG A 165 -21.16 -7.49 3.02
N ALA A 166 -20.74 -6.28 2.63
CA ALA A 166 -21.50 -5.38 1.77
C ALA A 166 -20.64 -4.88 0.59
N PRO A 167 -20.30 -5.76 -0.37
CA PRO A 167 -19.53 -5.35 -1.55
C PRO A 167 -20.34 -4.39 -2.42
N GLU A 168 -19.70 -3.31 -2.87
CA GLU A 168 -20.29 -2.43 -3.88
C GLU A 168 -20.14 -3.09 -5.26
N VAL A 169 -21.26 -3.35 -5.91
CA VAL A 169 -21.31 -4.06 -7.19
C VAL A 169 -21.87 -3.19 -8.31
N GLN A 170 -21.26 -3.27 -9.48
CA GLN A 170 -21.74 -2.70 -10.72
C GLN A 170 -22.20 -3.85 -11.62
N ALA A 171 -23.52 -3.92 -11.86
CA ALA A 171 -24.07 -4.86 -12.83
C ALA A 171 -23.67 -4.46 -14.26
N LEU A 172 -23.37 -5.47 -15.07
CA LEU A 172 -23.16 -5.32 -16.50
C LEU A 172 -24.52 -5.17 -17.20
N LEU A 173 -24.58 -4.28 -18.21
CA LEU A 173 -25.78 -4.11 -19.03
C LEU A 173 -26.14 -5.41 -19.76
N GLU A 174 -25.12 -6.13 -20.23
CA GLU A 174 -25.23 -7.44 -20.86
C GLU A 174 -24.29 -8.41 -20.14
N PRO A 175 -24.77 -9.60 -19.71
CA PRO A 175 -23.91 -10.61 -19.13
C PRO A 175 -22.79 -11.03 -20.09
N LEU A 176 -21.56 -11.13 -19.57
CA LEU A 176 -20.40 -11.48 -20.37
C LEU A 176 -20.07 -12.96 -20.26
N ALA A 177 -20.18 -13.70 -21.37
CA ALA A 177 -19.76 -15.09 -21.43
C ALA A 177 -18.22 -15.20 -21.48
N LEU A 178 -17.66 -15.96 -20.54
CA LEU A 178 -16.25 -16.30 -20.42
C LEU A 178 -16.01 -17.76 -20.74
N GLU A 179 -15.08 -18.01 -21.65
CA GLU A 179 -14.48 -19.33 -21.85
C GLU A 179 -13.21 -19.42 -21.01
N LEU A 180 -13.16 -20.42 -20.12
CA LEU A 180 -12.08 -20.59 -19.17
C LEU A 180 -11.43 -21.95 -19.33
N SER A 181 -10.13 -22.02 -19.06
CA SER A 181 -9.40 -23.29 -19.01
C SER A 181 -9.92 -24.18 -17.86
N PRO A 182 -9.82 -25.52 -17.95
CA PRO A 182 -10.23 -26.42 -16.87
C PRO A 182 -9.74 -26.03 -15.45
N PRO A 183 -8.46 -25.64 -15.23
CA PRO A 183 -8.01 -25.23 -13.89
C PRO A 183 -8.70 -23.94 -13.40
N ARG A 184 -8.93 -22.95 -14.28
CA ARG A 184 -9.63 -21.72 -13.91
C ARG A 184 -11.11 -21.96 -13.59
N ARG A 185 -11.75 -22.92 -14.26
CA ARG A 185 -13.14 -23.32 -13.95
C ARG A 185 -13.24 -24.00 -12.59
N ALA A 186 -12.33 -24.93 -12.30
CA ALA A 186 -12.28 -25.59 -11.00
C ALA A 186 -12.05 -24.57 -9.88
N LEU A 187 -11.15 -23.61 -10.10
CA LEU A 187 -10.87 -22.54 -9.16
C LEU A 187 -12.08 -21.64 -8.89
N LEU A 188 -12.83 -21.26 -9.93
CA LEU A 188 -14.06 -20.48 -9.77
C LEU A 188 -15.11 -21.23 -8.95
N ALA A 189 -15.31 -22.52 -9.23
CA ALA A 189 -16.26 -23.34 -8.50
C ALA A 189 -15.88 -23.50 -7.03
N GLU A 190 -14.58 -23.63 -6.73
CA GLU A 190 -14.08 -23.76 -5.36
C GLU A 190 -14.15 -22.43 -4.59
N GLN A 191 -14.04 -21.30 -5.28
CA GLN A 191 -13.77 -19.99 -4.67
C GLN A 191 -14.88 -18.96 -4.95
N GLU A 192 -16.08 -19.41 -5.31
CA GLU A 192 -17.25 -18.58 -5.60
C GLU A 192 -17.54 -17.58 -4.47
N GLU A 193 -17.47 -18.02 -3.22
CA GLU A 193 -17.68 -17.16 -2.05
C GLU A 193 -16.66 -16.01 -1.98
N LEU A 194 -15.39 -16.29 -2.32
CA LEU A 194 -14.34 -15.26 -2.33
C LEU A 194 -14.60 -14.22 -3.42
N LEU A 195 -15.06 -14.65 -4.60
CA LEU A 195 -15.46 -13.73 -5.67
C LEU A 195 -16.63 -12.86 -5.23
N ARG A 196 -17.64 -13.47 -4.59
CA ARG A 196 -18.82 -12.78 -4.08
C ARG A 196 -18.46 -11.77 -2.99
N GLU A 197 -17.58 -12.12 -2.06
CA GLU A 197 -17.04 -11.23 -1.01
C GLU A 197 -16.38 -9.96 -1.60
N HIS A 198 -15.80 -10.07 -2.79
CA HIS A 198 -15.14 -8.94 -3.46
C HIS A 198 -16.02 -8.22 -4.48
N GLY A 199 -17.28 -8.65 -4.68
CA GLY A 199 -18.25 -7.97 -5.56
C GLY A 199 -18.35 -8.49 -6.98
N PHE A 200 -17.76 -9.65 -7.28
CA PHE A 200 -18.00 -10.35 -8.54
C PHE A 200 -19.29 -11.17 -8.46
N ALA A 201 -20.13 -11.07 -9.49
CA ALA A 201 -21.25 -12.00 -9.68
C ALA A 201 -20.98 -12.82 -10.93
N VAL A 202 -20.53 -14.06 -10.72
CA VAL A 202 -20.28 -15.03 -11.79
C VAL A 202 -21.13 -16.27 -11.57
N GLU A 203 -21.64 -16.86 -12.64
CA GLU A 203 -22.43 -18.10 -12.59
C GLU A 203 -21.99 -19.05 -13.71
N PRO A 204 -22.06 -20.38 -13.49
CA PRO A 204 -21.77 -21.35 -14.53
C PRO A 204 -22.80 -21.26 -15.67
N PHE A 205 -22.34 -21.49 -16.90
CA PHE A 205 -23.15 -21.42 -18.12
C PHE A 205 -22.73 -22.43 -19.18
N GLY A 206 -23.70 -22.90 -19.96
CA GLY A 206 -23.49 -23.85 -21.06
C GLY A 206 -23.62 -25.33 -20.63
N PRO A 207 -23.62 -26.26 -21.60
CA PRO A 207 -23.62 -27.69 -21.32
C PRO A 207 -22.38 -28.07 -20.50
N ASP A 208 -22.59 -28.91 -19.49
CA ASP A 208 -21.58 -29.40 -18.55
C ASP A 208 -20.80 -28.29 -17.80
N GLU A 209 -21.42 -27.11 -17.60
CA GLU A 209 -20.80 -25.96 -16.90
C GLU A 209 -19.45 -25.56 -17.51
N SER A 210 -19.34 -25.69 -18.84
CA SER A 210 -18.10 -25.48 -19.59
C SER A 210 -17.70 -24.00 -19.73
N GLY A 211 -18.61 -23.06 -19.50
CA GLY A 211 -18.36 -21.62 -19.49
C GLY A 211 -18.91 -20.94 -18.23
N TYR A 212 -18.65 -19.64 -18.09
CA TYR A 212 -19.16 -18.81 -17.01
C TYR A 212 -19.76 -17.52 -17.56
N LEU A 213 -20.82 -17.01 -16.94
CA LEU A 213 -21.37 -15.68 -17.20
C LEU A 213 -20.96 -14.73 -16.08
N VAL A 214 -20.39 -13.59 -16.44
CA VAL A 214 -20.20 -12.46 -15.52
C VAL A 214 -21.42 -11.57 -15.62
N ARG A 215 -22.09 -11.33 -14.49
CA ARG A 215 -23.24 -10.42 -14.38
C ARG A 215 -22.90 -9.11 -13.70
N ALA A 216 -21.92 -9.11 -12.81
CA ALA A 216 -21.48 -7.91 -12.11
C ALA A 216 -19.99 -7.96 -11.77
N LEU A 217 -19.41 -6.78 -11.62
CA LEU A 217 -18.06 -6.54 -11.14
C LEU A 217 -18.09 -5.66 -9.88
N PRO A 218 -16.98 -5.59 -9.13
CA PRO A 218 -16.83 -4.57 -8.09
C PRO A 218 -16.99 -3.17 -8.70
N ALA A 219 -17.70 -2.27 -8.03
CA ALA A 219 -18.02 -0.94 -8.56
C ALA A 219 -16.78 -0.08 -8.86
N SER A 220 -15.68 -0.27 -8.13
CA SER A 220 -14.40 0.40 -8.39
C SER A 220 -13.74 -0.01 -9.71
N LEU A 221 -14.14 -1.14 -10.28
CA LEU A 221 -13.70 -1.61 -11.59
C LEU A 221 -14.65 -1.20 -12.73
N ALA A 222 -15.65 -0.34 -12.45
CA ALA A 222 -16.55 0.17 -13.47
C ALA A 222 -15.76 0.89 -14.59
N GLY A 223 -15.94 0.43 -15.82
CA GLY A 223 -15.23 0.95 -17.00
C GLY A 223 -13.93 0.21 -17.36
N SER A 224 -13.50 -0.77 -16.55
CA SER A 224 -12.47 -1.74 -16.95
C SER A 224 -13.05 -2.85 -17.85
N ASP A 225 -12.20 -3.60 -18.55
CA ASP A 225 -12.63 -4.79 -19.29
C ASP A 225 -12.98 -5.93 -18.31
N PRO A 226 -14.25 -6.40 -18.25
CA PRO A 226 -14.63 -7.46 -17.32
C PRO A 226 -13.89 -8.78 -17.55
N ARG A 227 -13.52 -9.10 -18.79
CA ARG A 227 -12.71 -10.29 -19.11
C ARG A 227 -11.36 -10.19 -18.42
N GLN A 228 -10.68 -9.06 -18.57
CA GLN A 228 -9.37 -8.83 -17.97
C GLN A 228 -9.45 -8.77 -16.44
N ALA A 229 -10.50 -8.15 -15.87
CA ALA A 229 -10.71 -8.08 -14.43
C ALA A 229 -10.82 -9.48 -13.79
N VAL A 230 -11.70 -10.34 -14.34
CA VAL A 230 -11.86 -11.72 -13.85
C VAL A 230 -10.60 -12.55 -14.10
N ALA A 231 -9.96 -12.41 -15.27
CA ALA A 231 -8.72 -13.13 -15.56
C ALA A 231 -7.59 -12.78 -14.59
N SER A 232 -7.37 -11.48 -14.33
CA SER A 232 -6.32 -11.01 -13.42
C SER A 232 -6.57 -11.49 -11.98
N PHE A 233 -7.84 -11.51 -11.56
CA PHE A 233 -8.23 -12.06 -10.27
C PHE A 233 -7.91 -13.56 -10.17
N LEU A 234 -8.27 -14.35 -11.19
CA LEU A 234 -7.99 -15.79 -11.22
C LEU A 234 -6.50 -16.09 -11.26
N ASP A 235 -5.73 -15.30 -12.01
CA ASP A 235 -4.28 -15.47 -12.10
C ASP A 235 -3.61 -15.22 -10.75
N MET A 236 -3.99 -14.17 -10.03
CA MET A 236 -3.53 -13.95 -8.65
C MET A 236 -3.87 -15.15 -7.75
N MET A 237 -5.07 -15.71 -7.89
CA MET A 237 -5.49 -16.84 -7.06
C MET A 237 -4.74 -18.14 -7.31
N LEU A 238 -4.24 -18.32 -8.54
CA LEU A 238 -3.36 -19.44 -8.91
C LEU A 238 -1.94 -19.26 -8.37
N GLU A 239 -1.53 -18.02 -8.08
CA GLU A 239 -0.21 -17.74 -7.51
C GLU A 239 -0.15 -18.11 -6.01
N GLU A 240 0.78 -19.02 -5.70
CA GLU A 240 1.18 -19.26 -4.31
C GLU A 240 1.95 -18.04 -3.78
N GLY A 241 1.59 -17.61 -2.59
CA GLY A 241 2.17 -16.43 -1.97
C GLY A 241 1.93 -16.42 -0.49
N GLU A 242 2.82 -15.77 0.24
CA GLU A 242 2.73 -15.62 1.69
C GLU A 242 1.56 -14.71 2.09
N GLY A 243 0.93 -15.03 3.21
CA GLY A 243 -0.13 -14.24 3.83
C GLY A 243 -1.57 -14.64 3.45
N ASP A 244 -2.53 -13.90 4.01
CA ASP A 244 -3.97 -14.18 3.78
C ASP A 244 -4.30 -13.95 2.30
N ARG A 245 -4.82 -14.99 1.65
CA ARG A 245 -5.25 -14.97 0.25
C ARG A 245 -6.26 -13.85 0.00
N ARG A 246 -7.15 -13.57 0.96
CA ARG A 246 -8.16 -12.51 0.83
C ARG A 246 -7.53 -11.13 0.75
N ASP A 247 -6.51 -10.86 1.56
CA ASP A 247 -5.80 -9.58 1.52
C ASP A 247 -5.04 -9.41 0.20
N ARG A 248 -4.42 -10.49 -0.31
CA ARG A 248 -3.73 -10.48 -1.61
C ARG A 248 -4.68 -10.16 -2.77
N VAL A 249 -5.88 -10.73 -2.75
CA VAL A 249 -6.94 -10.39 -3.71
C VAL A 249 -7.28 -8.89 -3.63
N ALA A 250 -7.54 -8.37 -2.42
CA ALA A 250 -7.89 -6.96 -2.25
C ALA A 250 -6.77 -6.01 -2.74
N MET A 251 -5.50 -6.35 -2.48
CA MET A 251 -4.35 -5.60 -2.99
C MET A 251 -4.30 -5.59 -4.53
N SER A 252 -4.51 -6.75 -5.15
CA SER A 252 -4.54 -6.87 -6.62
C SER A 252 -5.69 -6.06 -7.24
N LEU A 253 -6.90 -6.17 -6.69
CA LEU A 253 -8.06 -5.40 -7.15
C LEU A 253 -7.85 -3.89 -7.02
N ALA A 254 -7.23 -3.45 -5.92
CA ALA A 254 -6.91 -2.05 -5.71
C ALA A 254 -5.92 -1.53 -6.77
N CYS A 255 -4.88 -2.31 -7.11
CA CYS A 255 -3.92 -1.97 -8.17
C CYS A 255 -4.60 -1.80 -9.54
N HIS A 256 -5.53 -2.70 -9.89
CA HIS A 256 -6.23 -2.65 -11.17
C HIS A 256 -7.33 -1.57 -11.25
N GLY A 257 -7.97 -1.25 -10.12
CA GLY A 257 -8.98 -0.19 -10.02
C GLY A 257 -8.41 1.21 -9.80
N ALA A 258 -7.13 1.31 -9.41
CA ALA A 258 -6.50 2.58 -9.11
C ALA A 258 -6.40 3.50 -10.33
N ILE A 259 -6.25 4.80 -10.07
CA ILE A 259 -6.06 5.81 -11.11
C ILE A 259 -4.71 5.50 -11.74
N ARG A 260 -4.68 5.32 -13.06
CA ARG A 260 -3.42 5.10 -13.77
C ARG A 260 -2.55 6.36 -13.70
N ALA A 261 -1.24 6.16 -13.58
CA ALA A 261 -0.27 7.24 -13.72
C ALA A 261 -0.46 7.94 -15.08
N GLY A 262 -0.46 9.28 -15.09
CA GLY A 262 -0.67 10.08 -16.29
C GLY A 262 -2.12 10.53 -16.53
N LYS A 263 -3.10 10.09 -15.73
CA LYS A 263 -4.47 10.63 -15.80
C LYS A 263 -4.50 12.06 -15.23
N THR A 264 -4.98 13.02 -16.01
CA THR A 264 -5.29 14.36 -15.51
C THR A 264 -6.58 14.32 -14.67
N LEU A 265 -6.52 14.84 -13.45
CA LEU A 265 -7.65 14.87 -12.52
C LEU A 265 -8.26 16.28 -12.45
N SER A 266 -9.58 16.34 -12.35
CA SER A 266 -10.27 17.59 -12.04
C SER A 266 -9.97 18.05 -10.60
N GLN A 267 -10.20 19.33 -10.31
CA GLN A 267 -10.05 19.85 -8.94
C GLN A 267 -10.96 19.15 -7.93
N GLU A 268 -12.13 18.67 -8.34
CA GLU A 268 -13.04 17.91 -7.49
C GLU A 268 -12.51 16.49 -7.26
N GLU A 269 -12.07 15.79 -8.33
CA GLU A 269 -11.47 14.45 -8.21
C GLU A 269 -10.23 14.45 -7.31
N MET A 270 -9.36 15.47 -7.43
CA MET A 270 -8.19 15.59 -6.55
C MET A 270 -8.57 15.79 -5.09
N ARG A 271 -9.56 16.67 -4.81
CA ARG A 271 -10.03 16.89 -3.44
C ARG A 271 -10.66 15.64 -2.86
N GLU A 272 -11.48 14.95 -3.63
CA GLU A 272 -12.11 13.71 -3.20
C GLU A 272 -11.07 12.63 -2.87
N LEU A 273 -10.06 12.45 -3.73
CA LEU A 273 -8.95 11.53 -3.48
C LEU A 273 -8.22 11.87 -2.18
N VAL A 274 -7.91 13.14 -1.95
CA VAL A 274 -7.21 13.58 -0.75
C VAL A 274 -8.06 13.36 0.50
N VAL A 275 -9.35 13.71 0.48
CA VAL A 275 -10.27 13.46 1.60
C VAL A 275 -10.41 11.96 1.90
N GLN A 276 -10.49 11.12 0.86
CA GLN A 276 -10.55 9.67 1.03
C GLN A 276 -9.25 9.11 1.61
N LEU A 277 -8.10 9.66 1.21
CA LEU A 277 -6.79 9.28 1.75
C LEU A 277 -6.66 9.71 3.23
N GLU A 278 -7.10 10.93 3.59
CA GLU A 278 -7.14 11.42 4.97
C GLU A 278 -7.96 10.51 5.89
N GLY A 279 -9.04 9.92 5.38
CA GLY A 279 -9.88 8.97 6.11
C GLY A 279 -9.36 7.52 6.14
N SER A 280 -8.18 7.25 5.58
CA SER A 280 -7.57 5.91 5.57
C SER A 280 -6.81 5.62 6.87
N GLU A 281 -6.76 4.37 7.32
CA GLU A 281 -6.02 3.91 8.50
C GLU A 281 -4.50 4.06 8.31
N ALA A 282 -4.01 3.82 7.09
CA ALA A 282 -2.59 3.96 6.74
C ALA A 282 -2.40 4.92 5.56
N PRO A 283 -2.64 6.24 5.74
CA PRO A 283 -2.64 7.20 4.65
C PRO A 283 -1.28 7.35 3.96
N ASN A 284 -0.20 6.95 4.64
CA ASN A 284 1.18 7.37 4.37
C ASN A 284 1.93 6.33 3.52
N SER A 285 1.34 5.15 3.34
CA SER A 285 1.96 3.99 2.67
C SER A 285 0.93 3.27 1.83
N CYS A 286 1.22 2.90 0.59
CA CYS A 286 0.32 2.12 -0.24
C CYS A 286 0.28 0.65 0.23
N PRO A 287 -0.66 -0.17 -0.25
CA PRO A 287 -0.76 -1.59 0.14
C PRO A 287 0.48 -2.43 -0.21
N HIS A 288 1.38 -1.90 -1.04
CA HIS A 288 2.66 -2.50 -1.39
C HIS A 288 3.85 -1.88 -0.64
N GLY A 289 3.61 -0.98 0.31
CA GLY A 289 4.63 -0.35 1.15
C GLY A 289 5.36 0.85 0.55
N ARG A 290 4.91 1.40 -0.59
CA ARG A 290 5.48 2.63 -1.17
C ARG A 290 4.88 3.85 -0.47
N PRO A 291 5.64 4.94 -0.24
CA PRO A 291 5.07 6.15 0.32
C PRO A 291 4.01 6.72 -0.63
N THR A 292 2.84 7.06 -0.10
CA THR A 292 1.76 7.74 -0.83
C THR A 292 1.99 9.24 -0.93
N MET A 293 2.77 9.80 -0.01
CA MET A 293 3.04 11.23 0.07
C MET A 293 4.39 11.58 0.66
N ILE A 294 4.88 12.74 0.25
CA ILE A 294 6.11 13.38 0.72
C ILE A 294 5.72 14.73 1.34
N HIS A 295 6.24 15.01 2.52
CA HIS A 295 6.03 16.29 3.21
C HIS A 295 7.28 17.17 3.10
N MET A 296 7.04 18.43 2.77
CA MET A 296 8.04 19.49 2.73
C MET A 296 7.61 20.57 3.73
N SER A 297 8.26 20.57 4.89
CA SER A 297 7.91 21.52 5.95
C SER A 297 8.16 22.97 5.52
N ALA A 298 7.41 23.90 6.11
CA ALA A 298 7.61 25.33 5.87
C ALA A 298 9.05 25.78 6.20
N GLU A 299 9.63 25.22 7.28
CA GLU A 299 11.03 25.47 7.64
C GLU A 299 12.01 24.94 6.59
N LEU A 300 11.80 23.71 6.11
CA LEU A 300 12.62 23.14 5.03
C LEU A 300 12.58 24.03 3.79
N LEU A 301 11.38 24.44 3.38
CA LEU A 301 11.20 25.34 2.24
C LEU A 301 11.90 26.68 2.47
N ALA A 302 11.73 27.32 3.63
CA ALA A 302 12.40 28.56 3.97
C ALA A 302 13.92 28.44 3.86
N ARG A 303 14.50 27.38 4.42
CA ARG A 303 15.94 27.08 4.34
C ARG A 303 16.42 26.92 2.90
N GLN A 304 15.66 26.22 2.05
CA GLN A 304 16.02 26.05 0.62
C GLN A 304 16.00 27.37 -0.16
N PHE A 305 15.17 28.33 0.25
CA PHE A 305 15.15 29.68 -0.34
C PHE A 305 16.07 30.67 0.39
N GLY A 306 16.91 30.22 1.32
CA GLY A 306 17.80 31.09 2.10
C GLY A 306 17.08 32.05 3.04
N ARG A 307 15.81 31.77 3.37
CA ARG A 307 14.99 32.52 4.33
C ARG A 307 15.18 31.93 5.73
N ARG A 308 15.31 32.78 6.74
CA ARG A 308 15.36 32.39 8.16
C ARG A 308 13.98 32.40 8.76
#